data_AF-A0A3M9ZVW3-F1
#
_entry.id   AF-A0A3M9ZVW3-F1
#
_cell.length_a   1.000
_cell.length_b   1.000
_cell.length_c   1.000
_cell.angle_alpha   90.00
_cell.angle_beta   90.00
_cell.angle_gamma   90.00
#
_symmetry.space_group_name_H-M   'P 1'
#
loop_
_entity.id
_entity.type
_entity.pdbx_description
1 polymer ?
#
loop_
_entity_poly.entity_id
_entity_poly.type
_entity_poly.pdbx_seq_one_letter_code
_entity_poly.pdbx_strand_id
1 'polypeptide(L)' 'MSIQTKIVKGKKYLYFCCNENGEPRQVYCGSDSSPTAKRRAAELELPELKRQKNEISTKIKRLEKWL' A
#
# COMPACT_ATOMS: atom_id res chain seq x y z
N MET A 1 -0.20 5.93 0.16
CA MET A 1 0.26 4.65 0.75
C MET A 1 1.16 3.97 -0.25
N SER A 2 2.22 3.29 0.18
CA SER A 2 3.16 2.63 -0.74
C SER A 2 3.98 1.56 -0.02
N ILE A 3 4.47 0.57 -0.77
CA ILE A 3 5.55 -0.29 -0.31
C ILE A 3 6.84 0.55 -0.24
N GLN A 4 7.57 0.42 0.85
CA GLN A 4 8.88 1.05 1.04
C GLN A 4 9.92 -0.03 1.37
N THR A 5 11.13 0.18 0.84
CA THR A 5 12.28 -0.67 1.15
C THR A 5 13.22 0.08 2.08
N LYS A 6 13.54 -0.52 3.22
CA LYS A 6 14.54 0.00 4.18
C LYS A 6 15.78 -0.86 4.16
N ILE A 7 16.95 -0.23 4.26
CA ILE A 7 18.24 -0.92 4.34
C ILE A 7 18.73 -0.87 5.78
N VAL A 8 18.97 -2.03 6.38
CA VAL A 8 19.54 -2.16 7.73
C VAL A 8 20.73 -3.10 7.66
N LYS A 9 21.93 -2.60 8.03
CA LYS A 9 23.19 -3.36 7.98
C LYS A 9 23.42 -4.08 6.63
N GLY A 10 23.14 -3.38 5.53
CA GLY A 10 23.29 -3.91 4.15
C GLY A 10 22.17 -4.84 3.67
N LYS A 11 21.18 -5.17 4.51
CA LYS A 11 20.03 -6.00 4.13
C LYS A 11 18.80 -5.15 3.84
N LYS A 12 18.06 -5.50 2.78
CA LYS A 12 16.84 -4.82 2.33
C LYS A 12 15.59 -5.47 2.95
N TYR A 13 14.69 -4.65 3.47
CA TYR A 13 13.48 -5.06 4.14
C TYR A 13 12.27 -4.31 3.57
N LEU A 14 11.18 -5.04 3.33
CA LEU A 14 9.92 -4.51 2.82
C LEU A 14 9.01 -4.09 3.97
N TYR A 15 8.45 -2.90 3.83
CA TYR A 15 7.43 -2.34 4.71
C TYR A 15 6.26 -1.83 3.87
N PHE A 16 5.04 -2.15 4.28
CA PHE A 16 3.84 -1.52 3.74
C PHE A 16 3.50 -0.29 4.58
N CYS A 17 3.44 0.88 3.95
CA CYS A 17 3.14 2.14 4.62
C CYS A 17 1.71 2.59 4.30
N CYS A 18 0.86 2.60 5.31
CA CYS A 18 -0.54 3.01 5.23
C CYS A 18 -0.88 4.12 6.23
N ASN A 19 -1.97 4.84 6.00
CA ASN A 19 -2.58 5.73 6.99
C ASN A 19 -3.82 5.03 7.54
N GLU A 20 -3.82 4.69 8.81
CA GLU A 20 -4.94 4.03 9.48
C GLU A 20 -5.47 4.99 10.55
N ASN A 21 -6.76 5.34 10.48
CA ASN A 21 -7.39 6.32 11.38
C ASN A 21 -6.71 7.69 11.43
N GLY A 22 -6.12 8.13 10.31
CA GLY A 22 -5.41 9.41 10.22
C GLY A 22 -3.95 9.38 10.66
N GLU A 23 -3.46 8.26 11.21
CA GLU A 23 -2.06 8.12 11.62
C GLU A 23 -1.26 7.25 10.64
N PRO A 24 0.02 7.61 10.39
CA PRO A 24 0.90 6.80 9.55
C PRO A 24 1.29 5.51 10.26
N ARG A 25 0.91 4.38 9.68
CA ARG A 25 1.25 3.03 10.12
C ARG A 25 2.23 2.37 9.15
N GLN A 26 3.23 1.69 9.70
CA GLN A 26 4.16 0.87 8.93
C GLN A 26 4.03 -0.60 9.36
N VAL A 27 3.80 -1.47 8.39
CA VAL A 27 3.69 -2.91 8.61
C VAL A 27 4.92 -3.59 8.02
N TYR A 28 5.68 -4.31 8.85
CA TYR A 28 6.82 -5.08 8.38
C TYR A 28 6.38 -6.32 7.59
N CYS A 29 6.84 -6.42 6.34
CA CYS A 29 6.49 -7.52 5.45
C CYS A 29 7.54 -8.64 5.43
N GLY A 30 8.82 -8.31 5.64
CA GLY A 30 9.93 -9.27 5.62
C GLY A 30 11.16 -8.75 4.88
N SER A 31 12.14 -9.63 4.61
CA SER A 31 13.29 -9.32 3.74
C SER A 31 12.84 -9.20 2.28
N ASP A 32 13.36 -8.23 1.54
CA ASP A 32 13.07 -8.02 0.10
C ASP A 32 13.51 -9.22 -0.76
N SER A 33 14.49 -9.99 -0.30
CA SER A 33 14.90 -11.24 -0.95
C SER A 33 13.92 -12.39 -0.76
N SER A 34 12.93 -12.28 0.13
CA SER A 34 11.99 -13.35 0.43
C SER A 34 10.73 -13.29 -0.45
N PRO A 35 10.39 -14.36 -1.20
CA PRO A 35 9.13 -14.44 -1.93
C PRO A 35 7.90 -14.27 -1.03
N THR A 36 7.96 -14.76 0.21
CA THR A 36 6.87 -14.63 1.19
C THR A 36 6.68 -13.18 1.64
N ALA A 37 7.76 -12.39 1.71
CA ALA A 37 7.67 -10.97 2.07
C ALA A 37 7.04 -10.15 0.95
N LYS A 38 7.39 -10.43 -0.31
CA LYS A 38 6.77 -9.80 -1.49
C LYS A 38 5.29 -10.13 -1.58
N ARG A 39 4.94 -11.41 -1.37
CA ARG A 39 3.54 -11.83 -1.33
C ARG A 39 2.76 -11.10 -0.24
N ARG A 40 3.30 -11.04 0.98
CA ARG A 40 2.67 -10.32 2.09
C ARG A 40 2.50 -8.83 1.81
N ALA A 41 3.49 -8.20 1.19
CA ALA A 41 3.40 -6.80 0.79
C ALA A 41 2.28 -6.58 -0.25
N ALA A 42 2.17 -7.46 -1.24
CA ALA A 42 1.10 -7.41 -2.24
C ALA A 42 -0.29 -7.70 -1.65
N GLU A 43 -0.40 -8.62 -0.69
CA GLU A 43 -1.64 -8.92 0.04
C GLU A 43 -2.15 -7.71 0.83
N LEU A 44 -1.26 -6.84 1.31
CA LEU A 44 -1.62 -5.58 1.98
C LEU A 44 -1.93 -4.45 0.98
N GLU A 45 -1.19 -4.37 -0.12
CA GLU A 45 -1.34 -3.31 -1.12
C GLU A 45 -2.59 -3.47 -1.97
N LEU A 46 -2.94 -4.69 -2.36
CA LEU A 46 -4.09 -4.99 -3.22
C LEU A 46 -5.44 -4.47 -2.68
N PRO A 47 -5.86 -4.76 -1.42
CA PRO A 47 -7.15 -4.27 -0.91
C PRO A 47 -7.19 -2.73 -0.87
N GLU A 48 -6.05 -2.10 -0.59
CA GLU A 48 -5.96 -0.65 -0.51
C GLU A 48 -6.05 0.01 -1.90
N LEU A 49 -5.37 -0.55 -2.90
CA LEU A 49 -5.52 -0.11 -4.30
C LEU A 49 -6.97 -0.28 -4.79
N LYS A 50 -7.65 -1.37 -4.41
CA LYS A 50 -9.07 -1.57 -4.72
C LYS A 50 -9.94 -0.48 -4.08
N ARG A 51 -9.68 -0.11 -2.83
CA ARG A 51 -10.38 0.97 -2.13
C ARG A 51 -10.19 2.30 -2.87
N GLN A 52 -8.95 2.66 -3.18
CA GLN A 52 -8.62 3.91 -3.90
C GLN A 52 -9.26 3.96 -5.29
N LYS A 53 -9.22 2.85 -6.04
CA LYS A 53 -9.91 2.75 -7.33
C LYS A 53 -11.39 3.06 -7.18
N ASN A 54 -12.06 2.51 -6.16
CA ASN A 54 -13.48 2.72 -5.94
C ASN A 54 -13.81 4.17 -5.56
N GLU A 55 -12.98 4.80 -4.72
CA GLU A 55 -13.12 6.20 -4.33
C GLU A 55 -12.96 7.14 -5.53
N ILE A 56 -11.91 6.93 -6.33
CA ILE A 56 -11.65 7.69 -7.55
C ILE A 56 -12.80 7.49 -8.54
N SER A 57 -13.23 6.23 -8.76
CA SER A 57 -14.34 5.93 -9.67
C SER A 57 -15.64 6.62 -9.24
N THR A 58 -15.92 6.64 -7.94
CA THR A 58 -17.08 7.36 -7.39
C THR A 58 -16.96 8.86 -7.60
N LYS A 59 -15.77 9.43 -7.39
CA LYS A 59 -15.51 10.85 -7.62
C LYS A 59 -15.68 11.24 -9.09
N ILE A 60 -15.18 10.44 -10.01
CA ILE A 60 -15.36 10.63 -11.46
C ILE A 60 -16.84 10.64 -11.81
N LYS A 61 -17.58 9.58 -11.45
CA LYS A 61 -19.04 9.51 -11.70
C LYS A 61 -19.80 10.67 -11.10
N ARG A 62 -19.38 11.15 -9.93
CA ARG A 62 -19.98 12.34 -9.31
C ARG A 62 -19.76 13.55 -10.19
N LEU A 63 -18.52 13.81 -10.64
CA LEU A 63 -18.17 14.97 -11.46
C LEU A 63 -18.79 14.92 -12.86
N GLU A 64 -18.86 13.75 -13.49
CA GLU A 64 -19.53 13.55 -14.78
C GLU A 64 -21.02 13.91 -14.75
N LYS A 65 -21.67 13.90 -13.58
CA LYS A 65 -23.06 14.38 -13.45
C LYS A 65 -23.19 15.91 -13.45
N TRP A 66 -22.10 16.64 -13.24
CA TRP A 66 -22.08 18.12 -13.24
C TRP A 66 -21.57 18.71 -14.54
N LEU A 67 -21.04 17.88 -15.44
CA LEU A 67 -20.64 18.22 -16.80
C LEU A 67 -21.76 17.82 -17.77
#